data_AF-A0A7S0ALP7-F1
#
_entry.id   AF-A0A7S0ALP7-F1
#
_cell.length_a   1.000
_cell.length_b   1.000
_cell.length_c   1.000
_cell.angle_alpha   90.00
_cell.angle_beta   90.00
_cell.angle_gamma   90.00
#
_symmetry.space_group_name_H-M   'P 1'
#
loop_
_entity.id
_entity.type
_entity.pdbx_description
1 polymer ?
#
loop_
_entity_poly.entity_id
_entity_poly.type
_entity_poly.pdbx_seq_one_letter_code
_entity_poly.pdbx_strand_id
1 'polypeptide(L)'
;VPLCVFGGSMAKNYGKHDFNAPTRTTKVAREIPTEVPWYRGKPFQMVIAGFLPFSAIYIELHYIFASMWGHQIYTLFGILLFAFILLVIVSSFITVALLYFQLAREDHQWWWATFVNGGMTGVFIYVYSIFYYYHRSGMSGLLQSSFYFGYMAAVSFGFFLMLGSAAFYMSLAFVKHIYGRIKCD
;
A
#
# COMPACT_ATOMS: atom_id res chain seq x y z
N VAL A 1 -3.68 -22.77 3.17
CA VAL A 1 -4.82 -23.67 2.86
C VAL A 1 -6.15 -23.15 3.42
N PRO A 2 -6.34 -22.86 4.73
CA PRO A 2 -7.63 -22.38 5.24
C PRO A 2 -8.06 -21.00 4.69
N LEU A 3 -7.11 -20.07 4.52
CA LEU A 3 -7.39 -18.77 3.88
C LEU A 3 -7.85 -18.90 2.42
N CYS A 4 -7.33 -19.88 1.68
CA CYS A 4 -7.71 -20.12 0.29
C CYS A 4 -9.14 -20.66 0.19
N VAL A 5 -9.57 -21.49 1.15
CA VAL A 5 -10.94 -22.01 1.23
C VAL A 5 -11.91 -20.92 1.64
N PHE A 6 -11.54 -20.09 2.62
CA PHE A 6 -12.37 -18.96 3.05
C PHE A 6 -12.48 -17.92 1.93
N GLY A 7 -11.37 -17.59 1.28
CA GLY A 7 -11.34 -16.70 0.10
C GLY A 7 -12.13 -17.26 -1.08
N GLY A 8 -12.05 -18.57 -1.36
CA GLY A 8 -12.83 -19.23 -2.42
C GLY A 8 -14.33 -19.28 -2.12
N SER A 9 -14.71 -19.50 -0.86
CA SER A 9 -16.11 -19.43 -0.40
C SER A 9 -16.68 -18.02 -0.52
N MET A 10 -15.92 -17.01 -0.08
CA MET A 10 -16.31 -15.61 -0.22
C MET A 10 -16.39 -15.20 -1.69
N ALA A 11 -15.43 -15.62 -2.53
CA ALA A 11 -15.44 -15.35 -3.97
C ALA A 11 -16.63 -16.01 -4.68
N LYS A 12 -17.04 -17.22 -4.29
CA LYS A 12 -18.22 -17.88 -4.86
C LYS A 12 -19.54 -17.19 -4.49
N ASN A 13 -19.62 -16.61 -3.29
CA ASN A 13 -20.82 -15.92 -2.82
C ASN A 13 -20.89 -14.45 -3.30
N TYR A 14 -19.76 -13.74 -3.40
CA TYR A 14 -19.71 -12.35 -3.85
C TYR A 14 -19.46 -12.19 -5.37
N GLY A 15 -18.92 -13.21 -6.04
CA GLY A 15 -18.58 -13.19 -7.47
C GLY A 15 -19.76 -13.33 -8.43
N LYS A 16 -21.01 -13.39 -7.93
CA LYS A 16 -22.23 -13.38 -8.75
C LYS A 16 -22.66 -11.98 -9.20
N HIS A 17 -22.10 -10.93 -8.61
CA HIS A 17 -22.32 -9.58 -9.13
C HIS A 17 -21.31 -9.32 -10.24
N ASP A 18 -21.79 -9.23 -11.48
CA ASP A 18 -21.03 -8.63 -12.57
C ASP A 18 -20.40 -7.32 -12.07
N PHE A 19 -19.12 -7.14 -12.35
CA PHE A 19 -18.41 -5.92 -11.98
C PHE A 19 -19.16 -4.74 -12.62
N ASN A 20 -19.97 -4.06 -11.81
CA ASN A 20 -20.82 -2.96 -12.27
C ASN A 20 -19.91 -1.77 -12.59
N ALA A 21 -19.42 -1.76 -13.83
CA ALA A 21 -18.59 -0.69 -14.36
C ALA A 21 -19.43 0.59 -14.35
N PRO A 22 -18.94 1.68 -13.75
CA PRO A 22 -19.76 2.86 -13.49
C PRO A 22 -20.19 3.61 -14.77
N THR A 23 -19.62 3.27 -15.93
CA THR A 23 -19.98 3.84 -17.24
C THR A 23 -19.80 2.81 -18.36
N ARG A 24 -20.53 3.02 -19.46
CA ARG A 24 -20.40 2.23 -20.70
C ARG A 24 -19.05 2.54 -21.34
N THR A 25 -18.13 1.57 -21.34
CA THR A 25 -16.78 1.77 -21.89
C THR A 25 -16.81 1.84 -23.42
N THR A 26 -16.01 2.72 -24.01
CA THR A 26 -15.76 2.74 -25.46
C THR A 26 -14.84 1.57 -25.83
N LYS A 27 -15.10 0.90 -26.96
CA LYS A 27 -14.28 -0.24 -27.43
C LYS A 27 -12.82 0.12 -27.75
N VAL A 28 -12.52 1.41 -27.96
CA VAL A 28 -11.18 1.92 -28.22
C VAL A 28 -10.63 2.55 -26.95
N ALA A 29 -9.48 2.05 -26.49
CA ALA A 29 -8.70 2.68 -25.42
C ALA A 29 -8.15 4.01 -25.95
N ARG A 30 -8.46 5.10 -25.26
CA ARG A 30 -7.92 6.43 -25.58
C ARG A 30 -6.41 6.42 -25.30
N GLU A 31 -5.62 7.03 -26.18
CA GLU A 31 -4.17 7.05 -26.07
C GLU A 31 -3.73 7.78 -24.80
N ILE A 32 -2.85 7.16 -24.02
CA ILE A 32 -2.28 7.74 -22.81
C ILE A 32 -1.20 8.73 -23.25
N PRO A 33 -1.25 10.01 -22.84
CA PRO A 33 -0.23 10.98 -23.22
C PRO A 33 1.15 10.48 -22.78
N THR A 34 2.01 10.21 -23.77
CA THR A 34 3.33 9.57 -23.58
C THR A 34 4.37 10.57 -23.06
N GLU A 35 4.14 11.87 -23.26
CA GLU A 35 5.03 12.94 -22.82
C GLU A 35 4.63 13.49 -21.44
N VAL A 36 4.97 12.73 -20.39
CA VAL A 36 4.86 13.19 -19.01
C VAL A 36 6.24 13.61 -18.47
N PRO A 37 6.36 14.81 -17.86
CA PRO A 37 7.60 15.24 -17.19
C PRO A 37 8.08 14.21 -16.16
N TRP A 38 9.40 14.11 -15.94
CA TRP A 38 10.02 13.08 -15.08
C TRP A 38 9.42 12.99 -13.66
N TYR A 39 9.12 14.14 -13.05
CA TYR A 39 8.49 14.26 -11.72
C TYR A 39 7.00 13.87 -11.70
N ARG A 40 6.41 13.57 -12.87
CA ARG A 40 5.04 13.05 -13.00
C ARG A 40 5.02 11.58 -13.44
N GLY A 41 6.18 10.94 -13.50
CA GLY A 41 6.31 9.53 -13.82
C GLY A 41 5.75 8.62 -12.72
N LYS A 42 5.27 7.44 -13.12
CA LYS A 42 4.82 6.37 -12.21
C LYS A 42 5.80 6.05 -11.07
N PRO A 43 7.12 5.92 -11.27
CA PRO A 43 8.04 5.59 -10.17
C PRO A 43 8.13 6.70 -9.12
N PHE A 44 8.09 7.98 -9.54
CA PHE A 44 8.13 9.10 -8.61
C PHE A 44 6.86 9.17 -7.75
N GLN A 45 5.69 8.90 -8.35
CA GLN A 45 4.43 8.81 -7.62
C GLN A 45 4.44 7.67 -6.58
N MET A 46 5.00 6.51 -6.93
CA MET A 46 5.16 5.39 -5.98
C MET A 46 6.01 5.78 -4.77
N VAL A 47 7.15 6.44 -5.02
CA VAL A 47 8.05 6.89 -3.95
C VAL A 47 7.36 7.87 -3.01
N ILE A 48 6.66 8.88 -3.55
CA ILE A 48 5.89 9.84 -2.74
C ILE A 48 4.78 9.14 -1.95
N ALA A 49 4.06 8.21 -2.60
CA ALA A 49 2.95 7.49 -1.99
C ALA A 49 3.36 6.72 -0.75
N GLY A 50 4.55 6.09 -0.77
CA GLY A 50 5.06 5.34 0.37
C GLY A 50 5.85 6.18 1.39
N PHE A 51 6.53 7.25 0.96
CA PHE A 51 7.38 8.05 1.86
C PHE A 51 6.57 8.84 2.90
N LEU A 52 5.47 9.50 2.49
CA LEU A 52 4.62 10.23 3.43
C LEU A 52 4.06 9.35 4.56
N PRO A 53 3.35 8.24 4.29
CA PRO A 53 2.82 7.39 5.35
C PRO A 53 3.93 6.76 6.18
N PHE A 54 5.08 6.42 5.57
CA PHE A 54 6.25 5.95 6.30
C PHE A 54 6.79 6.99 7.31
N SER A 55 6.88 8.26 6.90
CA SER A 55 7.36 9.34 7.77
C SER A 55 6.47 9.53 9.01
N ALA A 56 5.16 9.33 8.86
CA ALA A 56 4.19 9.45 9.95
C ALA A 56 4.34 8.35 11.01
N ILE A 57 4.80 7.15 10.63
CA ILE A 57 4.99 6.01 11.56
C ILE A 57 6.44 5.75 11.93
N TYR A 58 7.38 6.57 11.46
CA TYR A 58 8.81 6.31 11.56
C TYR A 58 9.27 6.11 13.01
N ILE A 59 8.80 6.95 13.93
CA ILE A 59 9.17 6.89 15.35
C ILE A 59 8.67 5.59 15.98
N GLU A 60 7.40 5.23 15.75
CA GLU A 60 6.81 3.98 16.23
C GLU A 60 7.52 2.75 15.65
N LEU A 61 7.86 2.80 14.36
CA LEU A 61 8.59 1.72 13.71
C LEU A 61 9.98 1.53 14.34
N HIS A 62 10.74 2.60 14.57
CA HIS A 62 12.04 2.53 15.24
C HIS A 62 11.94 1.83 16.59
N TYR A 63 10.90 2.18 17.33
CA TYR A 63 10.59 1.71 18.65
C TYR A 63 10.18 0.23 18.69
N ILE A 64 9.37 -0.23 17.74
CA ILE A 64 9.06 -1.66 17.53
C ILE A 64 10.34 -2.44 17.23
N PHE A 65 11.20 -1.92 16.34
CA PHE A 65 12.46 -2.60 16.00
C PHE A 65 13.40 -2.67 17.20
N ALA A 66 13.47 -1.62 18.01
CA ALA A 66 14.21 -1.60 19.26
C ALA A 66 13.64 -2.58 20.30
N SER A 67 12.34 -2.86 20.30
CA SER A 67 11.73 -3.84 21.20
C SER A 67 11.89 -5.29 20.73
N MET A 68 11.69 -5.55 19.44
CA MET A 68 11.77 -6.90 18.90
C MET A 68 13.19 -7.44 18.94
N TRP A 69 14.20 -6.57 18.79
CA TRP A 69 15.61 -6.95 18.74
C TRP A 69 16.43 -6.45 19.95
N GLY A 70 15.85 -5.61 20.81
CA GLY A 70 16.46 -5.14 22.05
C GLY A 70 15.71 -5.63 23.29
N HIS A 71 16.37 -5.62 24.44
CA HIS A 71 15.87 -6.20 25.70
C HIS A 71 14.92 -5.23 26.46
N GLN A 72 14.06 -4.50 25.76
CA GLN A 72 13.13 -3.52 26.34
C GLN A 72 11.69 -3.91 25.99
N ILE A 73 10.88 -4.19 27.03
CA ILE A 73 9.48 -4.57 26.89
C ILE A 73 8.69 -3.36 26.39
N TYR A 74 8.11 -3.47 25.20
CA TYR A 74 7.15 -2.48 24.72
C TYR A 74 5.84 -2.56 25.50
N THR A 75 5.63 -1.63 26.43
CA THR A 75 4.43 -1.55 27.26
C THR A 75 3.30 -0.75 26.61
N LEU A 76 3.53 -0.15 25.43
CA LEU A 76 2.61 0.80 24.77
C LEU A 76 1.86 0.20 23.57
N PHE A 77 1.32 -1.01 23.68
CA PHE A 77 0.54 -1.65 22.60
C PHE A 77 -0.66 -0.82 22.10
N GLY A 78 -1.24 0.04 22.95
CA GLY A 78 -2.36 0.91 22.57
C GLY A 78 -1.97 1.97 21.52
N ILE A 79 -0.77 2.55 21.64
CA ILE A 79 -0.27 3.56 20.69
C ILE A 79 0.03 2.91 19.34
N LEU A 80 0.53 1.68 19.35
CA LEU A 80 0.79 0.90 18.13
C LEU A 80 -0.48 0.67 17.31
N LEU A 81 -1.58 0.29 17.97
CA LEU A 81 -2.86 0.08 17.30
C LEU A 81 -3.37 1.38 16.67
N PHE A 82 -3.27 2.49 17.40
CA PHE A 82 -3.63 3.80 16.87
C PHE A 82 -2.78 4.20 15.66
N ALA A 83 -1.46 4.02 15.74
CA ALA A 83 -0.53 4.28 14.64
C ALA A 83 -0.84 3.42 13.41
N PHE A 84 -1.23 2.16 13.61
CA PHE A 84 -1.64 1.25 12.54
C PHE A 84 -2.93 1.71 11.84
N ILE A 85 -3.94 2.13 12.60
CA ILE A 85 -5.19 2.66 12.01
C ILE A 85 -4.88 3.94 11.22
N LEU A 86 -4.09 4.84 11.80
CA LEU A 86 -3.67 6.08 11.15
C LEU A 86 -2.92 5.79 9.84
N LEU A 87 -2.01 4.80 9.84
CA LEU A 87 -1.28 4.36 8.66
C LEU A 87 -2.21 3.93 7.52
N VAL A 88 -3.24 3.13 7.82
CA VAL A 88 -4.22 2.67 6.83
C VAL A 88 -5.02 3.85 6.27
N ILE A 89 -5.44 4.79 7.12
CA ILE A 89 -6.20 5.98 6.70
C ILE A 89 -5.34 6.88 5.80
N VAL A 90 -4.14 7.24 6.25
CA VAL A 90 -3.25 8.15 5.52
C VAL A 90 -2.79 7.55 4.20
N SER A 91 -2.39 6.28 4.18
CA SER A 91 -2.01 5.59 2.93
C SER A 91 -3.16 5.52 1.93
N SER A 92 -4.38 5.24 2.40
CA SER A 92 -5.58 5.23 1.56
C SER A 92 -5.87 6.62 1.00
N PHE A 93 -5.78 7.66 1.83
CA PHE A 93 -6.03 9.05 1.42
C PHE A 93 -5.03 9.53 0.36
N ILE A 94 -3.74 9.30 0.57
CA ILE A 94 -2.68 9.69 -0.38
C ILE A 94 -2.86 8.94 -1.70
N THR A 95 -3.18 7.65 -1.65
CA THR A 95 -3.41 6.85 -2.87
C THR A 95 -4.59 7.38 -3.67
N VAL A 96 -5.69 7.75 -3.01
CA VAL A 96 -6.87 8.36 -3.67
C VAL A 96 -6.54 9.74 -4.27
N ALA A 97 -5.73 10.55 -3.58
CA ALA A 97 -5.29 11.84 -4.11
C ALA A 97 -4.42 11.67 -5.37
N LEU A 98 -3.48 10.73 -5.37
CA LEU A 98 -2.65 10.41 -6.53
C LEU A 98 -3.48 9.83 -7.69
N LEU A 99 -4.47 9.01 -7.38
CA LEU A 99 -5.45 8.49 -8.33
C LEU A 99 -6.24 9.61 -9.00
N TYR A 100 -6.69 10.60 -8.24
CA TYR A 100 -7.38 11.77 -8.80
C TYR A 100 -6.50 12.50 -9.83
N PHE A 101 -5.23 12.76 -9.51
CA PHE A 101 -4.27 13.35 -10.46
C PHE A 101 -3.96 12.43 -11.65
N GLN A 102 -4.03 11.11 -11.49
CA GLN A 102 -3.88 10.15 -12.58
C GLN A 102 -5.09 10.20 -13.53
N LEU A 103 -6.31 10.20 -12.98
CA LEU A 103 -7.57 10.31 -13.73
C LEU A 103 -7.69 11.65 -14.46
N ALA A 104 -7.22 12.75 -13.85
CA ALA A 104 -7.20 14.07 -14.48
C ALA A 104 -6.28 14.14 -15.72
N ARG A 105 -5.37 13.17 -15.88
CA ARG A 105 -4.50 13.02 -17.06
C ARG A 105 -5.05 12.02 -18.09
N GLU A 106 -6.30 11.61 -17.94
CA GLU A 106 -6.95 10.59 -18.78
C GLU A 106 -6.27 9.22 -18.71
N ASP A 107 -5.43 8.94 -17.69
CA ASP A 107 -4.81 7.62 -17.53
C ASP A 107 -5.78 6.66 -16.83
N HIS A 108 -6.29 5.70 -17.61
CA HIS A 108 -7.26 4.70 -17.16
C HIS A 108 -6.62 3.50 -16.43
N GLN A 109 -5.29 3.39 -16.41
CA GLN A 109 -4.56 2.26 -15.81
C GLN A 109 -4.41 2.43 -14.28
N TRP A 110 -5.52 2.63 -13.58
CA TRP A 110 -5.50 2.94 -12.14
C TRP A 110 -5.39 1.71 -11.23
N TRP A 111 -5.92 0.56 -11.65
CA TRP A 111 -6.10 -0.63 -10.79
C TRP A 111 -4.82 -1.12 -10.12
N TRP A 112 -3.78 -1.36 -10.91
CA TRP A 112 -2.48 -1.80 -10.39
C TRP A 112 -1.67 -0.65 -9.80
N ALA A 113 -1.85 0.57 -10.33
CA ALA A 113 -1.15 1.75 -9.85
C ALA A 113 -1.56 2.08 -8.40
N THR A 114 -2.85 2.04 -8.08
CA THR A 114 -3.34 2.32 -6.72
C THR A 114 -2.93 1.22 -5.73
N PHE A 115 -2.96 -0.04 -6.15
CA PHE A 115 -2.51 -1.15 -5.32
C PHE A 115 -1.02 -1.01 -4.97
N VAL A 116 -0.16 -0.77 -5.96
CA VAL A 116 1.28 -0.60 -5.75
C VAL A 116 1.59 0.67 -4.95
N ASN A 117 0.92 1.78 -5.25
CA ASN A 117 1.12 3.05 -4.53
C ASN A 117 0.75 2.92 -3.04
N GLY A 118 -0.38 2.28 -2.72
CA GLY A 118 -0.79 2.04 -1.33
C GLY A 118 0.14 1.07 -0.60
N GLY A 119 0.61 0.04 -1.31
CA GLY A 119 1.53 -0.96 -0.76
C GLY A 119 2.96 -0.47 -0.56
N MET A 120 3.42 0.55 -1.29
CA MET A 120 4.83 0.99 -1.32
C MET A 120 5.41 1.30 0.07
N THR A 121 4.57 1.71 1.02
CA THR A 121 4.94 1.88 2.44
C THR A 121 5.59 0.62 3.04
N GLY A 122 5.13 -0.58 2.66
CA GLY A 122 5.74 -1.85 3.07
C GLY A 122 7.17 -2.03 2.54
N VAL A 123 7.44 -1.56 1.33
CA VAL A 123 8.81 -1.56 0.76
C VAL A 123 9.72 -0.62 1.57
N PHE A 124 9.23 0.56 1.95
CA PHE A 124 9.98 1.47 2.82
C PHE A 124 10.29 0.86 4.19
N ILE A 125 9.35 0.11 4.78
CA ILE A 125 9.60 -0.63 6.03
C ILE A 125 10.71 -1.67 5.84
N TYR A 126 10.74 -2.38 4.71
CA TYR A 126 11.81 -3.33 4.41
C TYR A 126 13.16 -2.64 4.24
N VAL A 127 13.22 -1.52 3.50
CA VAL A 127 14.46 -0.73 3.35
C VAL A 127 14.95 -0.22 4.71
N TYR A 128 14.04 0.21 5.58
CA TYR A 128 14.37 0.61 6.95
C TYR A 128 14.97 -0.54 7.76
N SER A 129 14.47 -1.76 7.59
CA SER A 129 15.04 -2.95 8.27
C SER A 129 16.48 -3.21 7.87
N ILE A 130 16.82 -3.01 6.59
CA ILE A 130 18.20 -3.11 6.10
C ILE A 130 19.07 -2.04 6.77
N PHE A 131 18.61 -0.79 6.81
CA PHE A 131 19.32 0.30 7.47
C PHE A 131 19.57 0.02 8.97
N TYR A 132 18.54 -0.46 9.68
CA TYR A 132 18.60 -0.82 11.10
C TYR A 132 19.59 -1.96 11.36
N TYR A 133 19.61 -2.98 10.49
CA TYR A 133 20.54 -4.10 10.58
C TYR A 133 22.00 -3.62 10.59
N TYR A 134 22.38 -2.76 9.65
CA TYR A 134 23.76 -2.26 9.53
C TYR A 134 24.17 -1.28 10.65
N HIS A 135 23.28 -0.37 11.06
CA HIS A 135 23.66 0.73 11.97
C HIS A 135 23.47 0.41 13.45
N ARG A 136 22.64 -0.60 13.80
CA ARG A 136 22.18 -0.76 15.18
C ARG A 136 22.12 -2.19 15.70
N SER A 137 21.95 -3.19 14.83
CA SER A 137 21.64 -4.54 15.30
C SER A 137 22.79 -5.19 16.07
N GLY A 138 24.06 -4.91 15.74
CA GLY A 138 25.21 -5.58 16.33
C GLY A 138 25.20 -7.12 16.16
N MET A 139 24.27 -7.66 15.37
CA MET A 139 24.05 -9.10 15.19
C MET A 139 25.03 -9.64 14.16
N SER A 140 25.94 -10.51 14.59
CA SER A 140 26.94 -11.14 13.74
C SER A 140 26.60 -12.60 13.49
N GLY A 141 26.71 -13.03 12.23
CA GLY A 141 26.48 -14.41 11.83
C GLY A 141 25.49 -14.54 10.66
N LEU A 142 25.85 -15.38 9.68
CA LEU A 142 25.05 -15.60 8.46
C LEU A 142 23.65 -16.12 8.79
N LEU A 143 23.55 -17.13 9.66
CA LEU A 143 22.29 -17.76 10.02
C LEU A 143 21.35 -16.76 10.72
N GLN A 144 21.87 -15.98 11.68
CA GLN A 144 21.11 -14.93 12.35
C GLN A 144 20.64 -13.82 11.39
N SER A 145 21.50 -13.40 10.45
CA SER A 145 21.14 -12.41 9.43
C SER A 145 20.02 -12.90 8.49
N SER A 146 20.07 -14.16 8.07
CA SER A 146 19.05 -14.74 7.18
C SER A 146 17.68 -14.82 7.84
N PHE A 147 17.61 -15.19 9.12
CA PHE A 147 16.34 -15.20 9.87
C PHE A 147 15.77 -13.80 10.07
N TYR A 148 16.61 -12.81 10.39
CA TYR A 148 16.20 -11.41 10.49
C TYR A 148 15.59 -10.92 9.17
N PHE A 149 16.31 -11.08 8.05
CA PHE A 149 15.84 -10.62 6.75
C PHE A 149 14.61 -11.38 6.27
N GLY A 150 14.54 -12.70 6.54
CA GLY A 150 13.36 -13.51 6.23
C GLY A 150 12.11 -13.04 6.97
N TYR A 151 12.23 -12.79 8.29
CA TYR A 151 11.11 -12.31 9.08
C TYR A 151 10.67 -10.91 8.66
N MET A 152 11.62 -10.00 8.45
CA MET A 152 11.33 -8.64 7.99
C MET A 152 10.74 -8.60 6.58
N ALA A 153 11.19 -9.47 5.68
CA ALA A 153 10.60 -9.63 4.35
C ALA A 153 9.14 -10.10 4.44
N ALA A 154 8.84 -11.10 5.28
CA ALA A 154 7.49 -11.60 5.46
C ALA A 154 6.55 -10.53 6.06
N VAL A 155 6.99 -9.84 7.11
CA VAL A 155 6.21 -8.77 7.76
C VAL A 155 5.96 -7.61 6.79
N SER A 156 7.00 -7.11 6.14
CA SER A 156 6.88 -5.99 5.19
C SER A 156 6.02 -6.32 3.98
N PHE A 157 6.10 -7.57 3.48
CA PHE A 157 5.21 -8.05 2.43
C PHE A 157 3.74 -8.14 2.89
N GLY A 158 3.50 -8.55 4.15
CA GLY A 158 2.17 -8.52 4.75
C GLY A 158 1.58 -7.10 4.79
N PHE A 159 2.37 -6.12 5.22
CA PHE A 159 1.98 -4.70 5.20
C PHE A 159 1.73 -4.20 3.78
N PHE A 160 2.58 -4.57 2.82
CA PHE A 160 2.40 -4.21 1.41
C PHE A 160 1.05 -4.69 0.87
N LEU A 161 0.71 -5.97 1.09
CA LEU A 161 -0.56 -6.53 0.63
C LEU A 161 -1.76 -5.90 1.32
N MET A 162 -1.68 -5.67 2.62
CA MET A 162 -2.78 -5.14 3.41
C MET A 162 -3.07 -3.67 3.07
N LEU A 163 -2.04 -2.82 3.04
CA LEU A 163 -2.18 -1.41 2.67
C LEU A 163 -2.57 -1.25 1.21
N GLY A 164 -1.96 -2.05 0.31
CA GLY A 164 -2.33 -2.07 -1.10
C GLY A 164 -3.80 -2.45 -1.32
N SER A 165 -4.30 -3.46 -0.59
CA SER A 165 -5.70 -3.88 -0.68
C SER A 165 -6.65 -2.80 -0.16
N ALA A 166 -6.37 -2.22 1.02
CA ALA A 166 -7.21 -1.16 1.60
C ALA A 166 -7.28 0.07 0.67
N ALA A 167 -6.12 0.51 0.16
CA ALA A 167 -6.04 1.63 -0.77
C ALA A 167 -6.76 1.36 -2.09
N PHE A 168 -6.70 0.12 -2.59
CA PHE A 168 -7.44 -0.31 -3.78
C PHE A 168 -8.96 -0.25 -3.58
N TYR A 169 -9.48 -0.74 -2.45
CA TYR A 169 -10.91 -0.66 -2.14
C TYR A 169 -11.41 0.79 -2.03
N MET A 170 -10.64 1.65 -1.36
CA MET A 170 -10.95 3.08 -1.24
C MET A 170 -10.93 3.78 -2.60
N SER A 171 -9.94 3.45 -3.44
CA SER A 171 -9.83 3.94 -4.82
C SER A 171 -11.01 3.53 -5.68
N LEU A 172 -11.46 2.28 -5.58
CA LEU A 172 -12.62 1.77 -6.31
C LEU A 172 -13.91 2.49 -5.87
N ALA A 173 -14.11 2.69 -4.57
CA ALA A 173 -15.26 3.45 -4.05
C ALA A 173 -15.24 4.90 -4.57
N PHE A 174 -14.08 5.53 -4.59
CA PHE A 174 -13.90 6.89 -5.12
C PHE A 174 -14.21 6.99 -6.61
N VAL A 175 -13.69 6.06 -7.42
CA VAL A 175 -13.97 5.99 -8.87
C VAL A 175 -15.47 5.84 -9.11
N LYS A 176 -16.14 4.90 -8.42
CA LYS A 176 -17.60 4.75 -8.53
C LYS A 176 -18.35 6.02 -8.15
N HIS A 177 -17.87 6.75 -7.14
CA HIS A 177 -18.48 8.01 -6.72
C HIS A 177 -18.35 9.11 -7.78
N ILE A 178 -17.17 9.29 -8.37
CA ILE A 178 -16.95 10.30 -9.43
C ILE A 178 -17.79 9.97 -10.66
N TYR A 179 -17.67 8.75 -11.19
CA TYR A 179 -18.33 8.38 -12.43
C TYR A 179 -19.86 8.28 -12.29
N GLY A 180 -20.38 7.95 -11.11
CA GLY A 180 -21.83 7.98 -10.84
C GLY A 180 -22.43 9.39 -10.72
N ARG A 181 -21.60 10.41 -10.51
CA ARG A 181 -22.02 11.83 -10.40
C ARG A 181 -21.89 12.60 -11.70
N ILE A 182 -21.08 12.12 -12.64
CA ILE A 182 -20.98 12.68 -13.99
C ILE A 182 -22.26 12.28 -14.73
N LYS A 183 -23.24 13.19 -14.77
CA LYS A 183 -24.38 13.09 -15.68
C LYS A 183 -23.83 13.14 -17.10
N CYS A 184 -24.09 12.09 -17.88
CA CYS A 184 -23.95 12.15 -19.33
C CYS A 184 -25.08 13.06 -19.83
N ASP A 185 -24.77 14.35 -20.01
CA ASP A 185 -25.40 15.13 -21.09
C ASP A 185 -24.82 14.65 -22.43
#